data_AF-A0A0F8YAE5-F1
#
_entry.id   AF-A0A0F8YAE5-F1
#
_cell.length_a   1.000
_cell.length_b   1.000
_cell.length_c   1.000
_cell.angle_alpha   90.00
_cell.angle_beta   90.00
_cell.angle_gamma   90.00
#
_symmetry.space_group_name_H-M   'P 1'
#
loop_
_entity.id
_entity.type
_entity.pdbx_description
1 polymer ?
#
loop_
_entity_poly.entity_id
_entity_poly.type
_entity_poly.pdbx_seq_one_letter_code
_entity_poly.pdbx_strand_id
1 'polypeptide(L)' 'SRPDRGIITVETRAHNQDGKLMMSFRRSVMVAKGPAGEAAADTPK' A
#
# COMPACT_ATOMS: atom_id res chain seq x y z
N SER A 1 -3.70 4.67 20.91
CA SER A 1 -3.78 4.98 19.48
C SER A 1 -2.76 6.07 19.17
N ARG A 2 -1.94 5.93 18.13
CA ARG A 2 -1.04 7.01 17.69
C ARG A 2 -1.81 7.88 16.69
N PRO A 3 -2.23 9.11 17.05
CA PRO A 3 -3.15 9.90 16.22
C PRO A 3 -2.52 10.36 14.90
N ASP A 4 -1.19 10.48 14.89
CA ASP A 4 -0.33 10.83 13.76
C ASP A 4 -0.12 9.66 12.77
N ARG A 5 -0.59 8.45 13.09
CA ARG A 5 -0.36 7.25 12.27
C ARG A 5 -1.65 6.53 11.93
N GLY A 6 -1.68 5.93 10.75
CA GLY A 6 -2.72 5.02 10.28
C GLY A 6 -2.15 3.62 10.06
N ILE A 7 -3.02 2.60 10.12
CA ILE A 7 -2.67 1.24 9.66
C ILE A 7 -3.30 1.08 8.28
N ILE A 8 -2.49 0.69 7.29
CA ILE A 8 -2.95 0.33 5.95
C ILE A 8 -2.73 -1.16 5.71
N THR A 9 -3.55 -1.77 4.86
CA THR A 9 -3.34 -3.13 4.37
C THR A 9 -2.70 -3.04 2.98
N VAL A 10 -1.55 -3.67 2.81
CA VAL A 10 -0.82 -3.73 1.54
C VAL A 10 -0.90 -5.15 0.99
N GLU A 11 -1.26 -5.26 -0.28
CA GLU A 11 -1.17 -6.50 -1.04
C GLU A 11 0.00 -6.39 -2.03
N THR A 12 0.96 -7.29 -1.92
CA THR A 12 2.06 -7.42 -2.88
C THR A 12 1.75 -8.59 -3.79
N ARG A 13 1.84 -8.38 -5.10
CA ARG A 13 1.67 -9.40 -6.15
C ARG A 13 2.94 -9.49 -6.97
N ALA A 14 3.53 -10.69 -7.02
CA ALA A 14 4.71 -10.97 -7.84
C ALA A 14 4.31 -11.79 -9.06
N HIS A 15 4.68 -11.30 -10.24
CA HIS A 15 4.41 -11.92 -11.52
C HIS A 15 5.72 -12.48 -12.11
N ASN A 16 5.67 -13.62 -12.80
CA ASN A 16 6.80 -14.13 -13.58
C ASN A 16 6.93 -13.41 -14.94
N GLN A 17 7.91 -13.80 -15.74
CA GLN A 17 8.18 -13.22 -17.07
C GLN A 17 6.97 -13.33 -18.02
N ASP A 18 6.11 -14.33 -17.83
CA ASP A 18 4.89 -14.55 -18.61
C ASP A 18 3.68 -13.76 -18.05
N GLY A 19 3.90 -12.91 -17.05
CA GLY A 19 2.85 -12.14 -16.36
C GLY A 19 1.99 -12.97 -15.41
N LYS A 20 2.29 -14.27 -15.20
CA LYS A 20 1.53 -15.14 -14.30
C LYS A 20 1.84 -14.81 -12.85
N LEU A 21 0.80 -14.64 -12.03
CA LEU A 21 0.94 -14.44 -10.59
C LEU A 21 1.60 -15.69 -9.97
N MET A 22 2.78 -15.50 -9.38
CA MET A 22 3.52 -16.56 -8.69
C MET A 22 3.35 -16.50 -7.18
N MET A 23 3.23 -15.28 -6.64
CA MET A 23 3.13 -15.07 -5.20
C MET A 23 2.22 -13.87 -4.92
N SER A 24 1.39 -14.00 -3.90
CA SER A 24 0.74 -12.86 -3.27
C SER A 24 0.93 -12.92 -1.76
N PHE A 25 1.10 -11.75 -1.14
CA PHE A 25 1.19 -11.64 0.30
C PHE A 25 0.53 -10.35 0.76
N ARG A 26 -0.19 -10.43 1.87
CA ARG A 26 -0.93 -9.32 2.48
C ARG A 26 -0.37 -9.03 3.86
N ARG A 27 -0.03 -7.77 4.12
CA ARG A 27 0.43 -7.31 5.44
C ARG A 27 -0.22 -6.01 5.86
N SER A 28 -0.36 -5.82 7.16
CA SER A 28 -0.70 -4.53 7.75
C SER A 28 0.57 -3.73 8.03
N VAL A 29 0.60 -2.46 7.65
CA VAL A 29 1.75 -1.55 7.88
C VAL A 29 1.25 -0.26 8.53
N MET A 30 1.99 0.23 9.52
CA MET A 30 1.74 1.53 10.14
C MET A 30 2.46 2.62 9.35
N VAL A 31 1.74 3.64 8.90
CA VAL A 31 2.25 4.74 8.09
C VAL A 31 1.92 6.07 8.77
N ALA A 32 2.83 7.04 8.66
CA ALA A 32 2.56 8.40 9.11
C ALA A 32 1.43 9.02 8.26
N LYS A 33 0.51 9.73 8.90
CA LYS A 33 -0.47 10.54 8.17
C LYS A 33 0.24 11.74 7.55
N GLY A 34 -0.03 12.01 6.28
CA GLY A 34 0.45 13.22 5.62
C GLY A 34 -0.11 14.50 6.28
N PRO A 35 0.43 15.69 5.94
CA PRO A 35 -0.18 16.95 6.35
C PRO A 35 -1.67 16.93 5.95
N ALA A 36 -2.53 17.48 6.80
CA ALA A 36 -3.97 17.52 6.55
C ALA A 36 -4.26 18.40 5.33
N GLY A 37 -4.26 17.78 4.14
CA GLY A 37 -4.42 18.49 2.87
C GLY A 37 -4.11 17.57 1.70
N GLU A 38 -5.19 17.13 1.05
CA GLU A 38 -5.25 16.52 -0.28
C GLU A 38 -4.76 15.07 -0.37
N ALA A 39 -5.73 14.15 -0.37
CA ALA A 39 -5.54 12.78 -0.82
C ALA A 39 -5.16 12.81 -2.31
N ALA A 40 -3.86 12.91 -2.60
CA ALA A 40 -3.33 12.71 -3.93
C ALA A 40 -3.69 11.28 -4.35
N ALA A 41 -4.68 11.16 -5.22
CA ALA A 41 -5.03 9.93 -5.90
C ALA A 41 -3.82 9.49 -6.73
N ASP A 42 -3.04 8.56 -6.18
CA ASP A 42 -1.95 7.90 -6.86
C ASP A 42 -2.55 7.05 -8.00
N THR A 43 -2.65 7.68 -9.17
CA THR A 43 -2.99 7.01 -10.43
C THR A 43 -1.66 6.53 -11.02
N PRO A 44 -1.43 5.21 -11.14
CA PRO A 44 -0.18 4.72 -11.71
C PRO A 44 -0.07 5.13 -13.19
N LYS A 45 1.08 5.67 -13.56
CA LYS A 45 1.47 6.03 -14.93
C LYS A 45 1.88 4.80 -15.75
#